data_AF-A0A2X1QLY0-F1
#
_entry.id   AF-A0A2X1QLY0-F1
#
_cell.length_a   1.000
_cell.length_b   1.000
_cell.length_c   1.000
_cell.angle_alpha   90.00
_cell.angle_beta   90.00
_cell.angle_gamma   90.00
#
_symmetry.space_group_name_H-M   'P 1'
#
loop_
_entity.id
_entity.type
_entity.pdbx_description
1 polymer ?
#
loop_
_entity_poly.entity_id
_entity_poly.type
_entity_poly.pdbx_seq_one_letter_code
_entity_poly.pdbx_strand_id
1 'polypeptide(L)'
;MKPIKRACRYFLNTALGLGQHKGLYNAYLALKNSAEFADYSIAQKKAIENSLRDFELSGIGLSEEKQQRYGEIVARLSELNSQFSNNVLDATMGWEKLIENEAELTGLPESALQAAQQSAESKGLKGYRFTLEIPSYLPVMTYCENRALREEMYRAYATRASEQGPNAGKWDNSKVMEEILTLRVELAKLLDFNTYTELSLATKMAENPQQVLDFLDRLAERAKPQGEKELQELKDYCEKEFGVTELAPWDIGFYSEKQKQHLYAINDEELRPYFPENRVISGLFELIKRIFNIRAVERKGVDTWHKDVRFFDLIDENDQLRGSFYLDLYAREHKTWRCVDG
;
A
#
# COMPACT_ATOMS: atom_id res chain seq x y z
N MET A 1 -6.42 -20.75 -7.61
CA MET A 1 -6.18 -20.55 -6.16
C MET A 1 -5.39 -21.66 -5.46
N LYS A 2 -5.70 -22.97 -5.65
CA LYS A 2 -4.93 -24.10 -5.07
C LYS A 2 -3.41 -24.16 -5.44
N PRO A 3 -2.96 -23.90 -6.68
CA PRO A 3 -1.54 -24.00 -7.01
C PRO A 3 -0.69 -22.86 -6.42
N ILE A 4 -1.22 -21.64 -6.34
CA ILE A 4 -0.52 -20.49 -5.71
C ILE A 4 -0.34 -20.72 -4.21
N LYS A 5 -1.40 -21.15 -3.50
CA LYS A 5 -1.29 -21.52 -2.07
C LYS A 5 -0.27 -22.64 -1.83
N ARG A 6 -0.17 -23.60 -2.76
CA ARG A 6 0.82 -24.69 -2.71
C ARG A 6 2.25 -24.17 -2.92
N ALA A 7 2.44 -23.27 -3.88
CA ALA A 7 3.74 -22.65 -4.14
C ALA A 7 4.20 -21.79 -2.95
N CYS A 8 3.34 -20.93 -2.40
CA CYS A 8 3.67 -20.13 -1.20
C CYS A 8 4.10 -21.01 -0.02
N ARG A 9 3.40 -22.13 0.22
CA ARG A 9 3.78 -23.08 1.26
C ARG A 9 5.13 -23.75 0.99
N TYR A 10 5.41 -24.10 -0.27
CA TYR A 10 6.70 -24.67 -0.65
C TYR A 10 7.85 -23.67 -0.46
N PHE A 11 7.68 -22.43 -0.92
CA PHE A 11 8.65 -21.36 -0.70
C PHE A 11 8.89 -21.09 0.78
N LEU A 12 7.81 -21.05 1.56
CA LEU A 12 7.93 -20.85 3.00
C LEU A 12 8.69 -21.98 3.69
N ASN A 13 8.34 -23.23 3.38
CA ASN A 13 9.06 -24.39 3.94
C ASN A 13 10.54 -24.39 3.54
N THR A 14 10.86 -23.97 2.31
CA THR A 14 12.25 -23.85 1.85
C THR A 14 12.98 -22.73 2.58
N ALA A 15 12.35 -21.56 2.73
CA ALA A 15 12.92 -20.43 3.45
C ALA A 15 13.15 -20.75 4.94
N LEU A 16 12.18 -21.40 5.60
CA LEU A 16 12.31 -21.90 6.97
C LEU A 16 13.43 -22.93 7.09
N GLY A 17 13.50 -23.89 6.15
CA GLY A 17 14.55 -24.90 6.13
C GLY A 17 15.95 -24.30 5.96
N LEU A 18 16.10 -23.27 5.12
CA LEU A 18 17.35 -22.54 4.95
C LEU A 18 17.69 -21.71 6.20
N GLY A 19 16.73 -20.95 6.74
CA GLY A 19 16.91 -20.09 7.92
C GLY A 19 17.10 -20.86 9.23
N GLN A 20 16.81 -22.17 9.26
CA GLN A 20 17.05 -23.05 10.40
C GLN A 20 18.13 -24.12 10.11
N HIS A 21 18.92 -23.96 9.03
CA HIS A 21 19.97 -24.90 8.68
C HIS A 21 21.23 -24.68 9.54
N LYS A 22 21.41 -25.51 10.58
CA LYS A 22 22.54 -25.46 11.53
C LYS A 22 23.92 -25.42 10.86
N GLY A 23 24.12 -26.18 9.77
CA GLY A 23 25.39 -26.19 9.06
C GLY A 23 25.74 -24.86 8.37
N LEU A 24 24.72 -24.13 7.89
CA LEU A 24 24.92 -22.82 7.26
C LEU A 24 25.17 -21.77 8.35
N TYR A 25 24.36 -21.78 9.40
CA TYR A 25 24.56 -20.91 10.56
C TYR A 25 25.97 -21.03 11.15
N ASN A 26 26.45 -22.27 11.38
CA ASN A 26 27.78 -22.51 11.91
C ASN A 26 28.89 -22.04 10.94
N ALA A 27 28.68 -22.13 9.63
CA ALA A 27 29.64 -21.61 8.65
C ALA A 27 29.74 -20.08 8.71
N TYR A 28 28.60 -19.36 8.78
CA TYR A 28 28.59 -17.91 8.98
C TYR A 28 29.21 -17.50 10.32
N LEU A 29 28.96 -18.28 11.38
CA LEU A 29 29.53 -18.02 12.70
C LEU A 29 31.05 -18.22 12.70
N ALA A 30 31.54 -19.26 12.02
CA ALA A 30 32.97 -19.49 11.83
C ALA A 30 33.62 -18.34 11.05
N LEU A 31 32.97 -17.82 10.00
CA LEU A 31 33.45 -16.65 9.27
C LEU A 31 33.51 -15.40 10.15
N LYS A 32 32.47 -15.14 10.96
CA LYS A 32 32.45 -13.99 11.89
C LYS A 32 33.54 -14.08 12.96
N ASN A 33 33.83 -15.28 13.45
CA ASN A 33 34.82 -15.53 14.51
C ASN A 33 36.25 -15.76 13.99
N SER A 34 36.45 -15.77 12.67
CA SER A 34 37.76 -15.92 12.03
C SER A 34 38.63 -14.69 12.23
N ALA A 35 39.96 -14.85 12.18
CA ALA A 35 40.89 -13.73 12.31
C ALA A 35 40.77 -12.78 11.10
N GLU A 36 40.47 -13.35 9.93
CA GLU A 36 40.30 -12.70 8.64
C GLU A 36 39.06 -11.78 8.60
N PHE A 37 38.11 -11.94 9.52
CA PHE A 37 36.92 -11.09 9.58
C PHE A 37 37.30 -9.61 9.76
N ALA A 38 38.41 -9.32 10.46
CA ALA A 38 38.90 -7.94 10.62
C ALA A 38 39.23 -7.28 9.27
N ASP A 39 39.68 -8.04 8.29
CA ASP A 39 40.13 -7.56 6.97
C ASP A 39 39.02 -7.51 5.92
N TYR A 40 37.84 -8.05 6.24
CA TYR A 40 36.69 -8.00 5.34
C TYR A 40 36.22 -6.57 5.10
N SER A 41 35.73 -6.34 3.88
CA SER A 41 35.09 -5.09 3.51
C SER A 41 33.84 -4.85 4.36
N ILE A 42 33.42 -3.59 4.48
CA ILE A 42 32.20 -3.20 5.22
C ILE A 42 30.98 -3.97 4.69
N ALA A 43 30.87 -4.14 3.37
CA ALA A 43 29.77 -4.87 2.73
C ALA A 43 29.75 -6.36 3.13
N GLN A 44 30.92 -7.01 3.15
CA GLN A 44 31.05 -8.41 3.55
C GLN A 44 30.71 -8.62 5.03
N LYS A 45 31.26 -7.77 5.91
CA LYS A 45 30.93 -7.78 7.35
C LYS A 45 29.44 -7.64 7.56
N LYS A 46 28.82 -6.66 6.90
CA LYS A 46 27.39 -6.40 7.03
C LYS A 46 26.53 -7.56 6.51
N ALA A 47 26.92 -8.19 5.40
CA ALA A 47 26.23 -9.36 4.87
C ALA A 47 26.27 -10.54 5.86
N ILE A 48 27.42 -10.80 6.48
CA ILE A 48 27.58 -11.87 7.48
C ILE A 48 26.76 -11.57 8.74
N GLU A 49 26.85 -10.35 9.26
CA GLU A 49 26.10 -9.93 10.46
C GLU A 49 24.59 -10.00 10.26
N ASN A 50 24.10 -9.50 9.11
CA ASN A 50 22.68 -9.57 8.77
C ASN A 50 22.24 -11.03 8.63
N SER A 51 23.04 -11.88 7.95
CA SER A 51 22.71 -13.30 7.80
C SER A 51 22.58 -13.99 9.16
N LEU A 52 23.53 -13.78 10.07
CA LEU A 52 23.48 -14.37 11.43
C LEU A 52 22.27 -13.91 12.23
N ARG A 53 21.97 -12.61 12.20
CA ARG A 53 20.76 -12.07 12.81
C ARG A 53 19.51 -12.72 12.22
N ASP A 54 19.45 -12.88 10.89
CA ASP A 54 18.28 -13.42 10.21
C ASP A 54 18.11 -14.94 10.52
N PHE A 55 19.20 -15.68 10.75
CA PHE A 55 19.15 -17.06 11.32
C PHE A 55 18.56 -17.08 12.73
N GLU A 56 18.98 -16.17 13.61
CA GLU A 56 18.45 -16.04 14.98
C GLU A 56 16.95 -15.70 14.97
N LEU A 57 16.54 -14.74 14.14
CA LEU A 57 15.13 -14.35 13.94
C LEU A 57 14.30 -15.44 13.25
N SER A 58 14.95 -16.38 12.56
CA SER A 58 14.33 -17.59 12.02
C SER A 58 14.18 -18.70 13.06
N GLY A 59 14.65 -18.48 14.30
CA GLY A 59 14.52 -19.43 15.39
C GLY A 59 15.57 -20.54 15.40
N ILE A 60 16.75 -20.34 14.78
CA ILE A 60 17.82 -21.36 14.78
C ILE A 60 18.22 -21.83 16.19
N GLY A 61 18.18 -20.92 17.17
CA GLY A 61 18.57 -21.17 18.56
C GLY A 61 17.50 -21.85 19.42
N LEU A 62 16.32 -22.12 18.86
CA LEU A 62 15.19 -22.72 19.57
C LEU A 62 15.34 -24.25 19.68
N SER A 63 14.65 -24.84 20.66
CA SER A 63 14.46 -26.30 20.71
C SER A 63 13.64 -26.79 19.51
N GLU A 64 13.77 -28.07 19.16
CA GLU A 64 13.05 -28.64 18.00
C GLU A 64 11.53 -28.44 18.10
N GLU A 65 10.96 -28.59 19.30
CA GLU A 65 9.53 -28.32 19.57
C GLU A 65 9.16 -26.85 19.28
N LYS A 66 9.97 -25.90 19.76
CA LYS A 66 9.76 -24.48 19.51
C LYS A 66 9.98 -24.13 18.03
N GLN A 67 10.90 -24.79 17.32
CA GLN A 67 11.11 -24.61 15.88
C GLN A 67 9.92 -25.09 15.06
N GLN A 68 9.32 -26.23 15.44
CA GLN A 68 8.10 -26.71 14.81
C GLN A 68 6.97 -25.70 15.00
N ARG A 69 6.76 -25.23 16.24
CA ARG A 69 5.73 -24.22 16.53
C ARG A 69 5.97 -22.91 15.80
N TYR A 70 7.21 -22.45 15.69
CA TYR A 70 7.59 -21.30 14.87
C TYR A 70 7.14 -21.47 13.43
N GLY A 71 7.45 -22.62 12.81
CA GLY A 71 7.07 -22.91 11.43
C GLY A 71 5.54 -22.90 11.22
N GLU A 72 4.79 -23.48 12.14
CA GLU A 72 3.32 -23.46 12.13
C GLU A 72 2.76 -22.03 12.19
N ILE A 73 3.27 -21.21 13.11
CA ILE A 73 2.85 -19.82 13.29
C ILE A 73 3.13 -19.01 12.01
N VAL A 74 4.35 -19.10 11.47
CA VAL A 74 4.74 -18.34 10.27
C VAL A 74 3.89 -18.78 9.06
N ALA A 75 3.62 -20.07 8.91
CA ALA A 75 2.74 -20.58 7.86
C ALA A 75 1.32 -20.05 7.99
N ARG A 76 0.77 -20.01 9.21
CA ARG A 76 -0.56 -19.49 9.46
C ARG A 76 -0.65 -17.99 9.23
N LEU A 77 0.35 -17.21 9.68
CA LEU A 77 0.44 -15.77 9.42
C LEU A 77 0.50 -15.47 7.91
N SER A 78 1.24 -16.25 7.13
CA SER A 78 1.30 -16.10 5.67
C SER A 78 -0.08 -16.30 5.01
N GLU A 79 -0.83 -17.33 5.46
CA GLU A 79 -2.19 -17.57 4.98
C GLU A 79 -3.15 -16.43 5.39
N LEU A 80 -3.12 -16.01 6.65
CA LEU A 80 -3.99 -14.95 7.17
C LEU A 80 -3.74 -13.60 6.49
N ASN A 81 -2.49 -13.22 6.23
CA ASN A 81 -2.16 -11.98 5.52
C ASN A 81 -2.67 -12.00 4.05
N SER A 82 -2.59 -13.17 3.41
CA SER A 82 -3.14 -13.38 2.08
C SER A 82 -4.68 -13.29 2.09
N GLN A 83 -5.32 -13.92 3.08
CA GLN A 83 -6.77 -13.85 3.28
C GLN A 83 -7.22 -12.42 3.54
N PHE A 84 -6.54 -11.69 4.43
CA PHE A 84 -6.83 -10.30 4.75
C PHE A 84 -6.81 -9.42 3.49
N SER A 85 -5.75 -9.55 2.69
CA SER A 85 -5.56 -8.75 1.47
C SER A 85 -6.62 -9.07 0.41
N ASN A 86 -6.97 -10.36 0.23
CA ASN A 86 -8.01 -10.79 -0.69
C ASN A 86 -9.40 -10.30 -0.24
N ASN A 87 -9.72 -10.40 1.05
CA ASN A 87 -10.98 -9.91 1.61
C ASN A 87 -11.17 -8.41 1.35
N VAL A 88 -10.11 -7.59 1.51
CA VAL A 88 -10.18 -6.14 1.19
C VAL A 88 -10.39 -5.90 -0.31
N LEU A 89 -9.73 -6.67 -1.17
CA LEU A 89 -9.90 -6.58 -2.61
C LEU A 89 -11.32 -6.95 -3.03
N ASP A 90 -11.83 -8.08 -2.54
CA ASP A 90 -13.17 -8.58 -2.83
C ASP A 90 -14.23 -7.63 -2.28
N ALA A 91 -14.04 -7.06 -1.07
CA ALA A 91 -14.95 -6.05 -0.52
C ALA A 91 -14.97 -4.75 -1.33
N THR A 92 -13.84 -4.36 -1.92
CA THR A 92 -13.75 -3.19 -2.82
C THR A 92 -14.48 -3.45 -4.13
N MET A 93 -14.35 -4.66 -4.70
CA MET A 93 -15.00 -5.05 -5.95
C MET A 93 -16.48 -5.43 -5.79
N GLY A 94 -16.86 -5.88 -4.59
CA GLY A 94 -18.20 -6.34 -4.27
C GLY A 94 -19.21 -5.23 -4.02
N TRP A 95 -18.82 -3.97 -4.18
CA TRP A 95 -19.71 -2.82 -4.12
C TRP A 95 -19.70 -2.08 -5.45
N GLU A 96 -20.89 -1.79 -5.95
CA GLU A 96 -21.10 -0.94 -7.10
C GLU A 96 -22.39 -0.15 -6.95
N LYS A 97 -22.42 1.03 -7.54
CA LYS A 97 -23.61 1.88 -7.62
C LYS A 97 -23.84 2.29 -9.06
N LEU A 98 -25.02 1.95 -9.59
CA LEU A 98 -25.47 2.41 -10.89
C LEU A 98 -26.36 3.62 -10.72
N ILE A 99 -26.07 4.69 -11.46
CA ILE A 99 -26.86 5.92 -11.49
C ILE A 99 -27.24 6.19 -12.95
N GLU A 100 -28.53 6.19 -13.25
CA GLU A 100 -29.03 6.50 -14.60
C GLU A 100 -29.30 7.99 -14.79
N ASN A 101 -29.66 8.69 -13.71
CA ASN A 101 -29.98 10.11 -13.74
C ASN A 101 -28.73 10.96 -13.54
N GLU A 102 -28.25 11.59 -14.61
CA GLU A 102 -27.08 12.47 -14.57
C GLU A 102 -27.24 13.67 -13.62
N ALA A 103 -28.47 14.11 -13.33
CA ALA A 103 -28.70 15.20 -12.37
C ALA A 103 -28.20 14.87 -10.95
N GLU A 104 -28.15 13.59 -10.58
CA GLU A 104 -27.61 13.14 -9.29
C GLU A 104 -26.08 13.21 -9.21
N LEU A 105 -25.42 13.48 -10.34
CA LEU A 105 -23.97 13.51 -10.51
C LEU A 105 -23.40 14.93 -10.67
N THR A 106 -24.22 15.93 -10.38
CA THR A 106 -23.85 17.35 -10.47
C THR A 106 -22.55 17.63 -9.70
N GLY A 107 -21.66 18.40 -10.34
CA GLY A 107 -20.34 18.77 -9.81
C GLY A 107 -19.22 17.82 -10.20
N LEU A 108 -19.51 16.58 -10.61
CA LEU A 108 -18.46 15.67 -11.06
C LEU A 108 -17.75 16.20 -12.32
N PRO A 109 -16.42 16.10 -12.40
CA PRO A 109 -15.68 16.41 -13.62
C PRO A 109 -16.11 15.51 -14.78
N GLU A 110 -16.06 16.05 -16.01
CA GLU A 110 -16.36 15.29 -17.22
C GLU A 110 -15.51 14.02 -17.33
N SER A 111 -14.24 14.10 -16.91
CA SER A 111 -13.31 12.97 -16.89
C SER A 111 -13.81 11.81 -15.99
N ALA A 112 -14.43 12.12 -14.85
CA ALA A 112 -15.01 11.13 -13.94
C ALA A 112 -16.33 10.56 -14.46
N LEU A 113 -17.19 11.39 -15.07
CA LEU A 113 -18.43 10.96 -15.71
C LEU A 113 -18.16 9.99 -16.87
N GLN A 114 -17.23 10.34 -17.76
CA GLN A 114 -16.82 9.46 -18.87
C GLN A 114 -16.26 8.13 -18.36
N ALA A 115 -15.43 8.15 -17.32
CA ALA A 115 -14.90 6.93 -16.72
C ALA A 115 -16.00 6.05 -16.10
N ALA A 116 -16.97 6.64 -15.41
CA ALA A 116 -18.11 5.92 -14.84
C ALA A 116 -19.04 5.34 -15.91
N GLN A 117 -19.23 6.05 -17.03
CA GLN A 117 -19.98 5.57 -18.19
C GLN A 117 -19.27 4.38 -18.85
N GLN A 118 -17.97 4.49 -19.12
CA GLN A 118 -17.18 3.39 -19.68
C GLN A 118 -17.18 2.17 -18.75
N SER A 119 -17.13 2.38 -17.44
CA SER A 119 -17.27 1.31 -16.44
C SER A 119 -18.62 0.59 -16.56
N ALA A 120 -19.73 1.32 -16.73
CA ALA A 120 -21.05 0.73 -16.92
C ALA A 120 -21.14 -0.05 -18.24
N GLU A 121 -20.66 0.53 -19.34
CA GLU A 121 -20.64 -0.09 -20.67
C GLU A 121 -19.84 -1.39 -20.67
N SER A 122 -18.70 -1.43 -19.97
CA SER A 122 -17.87 -2.63 -19.85
C SER A 122 -18.59 -3.82 -19.18
N LYS A 123 -19.62 -3.54 -18.37
CA LYS A 123 -20.50 -4.53 -17.72
C LYS A 123 -21.82 -4.73 -18.47
N GLY A 124 -22.01 -4.09 -19.62
CA GLY A 124 -23.27 -4.12 -20.38
C GLY A 124 -24.43 -3.39 -19.70
N LEU A 125 -24.13 -2.47 -18.77
CA LEU A 125 -25.11 -1.66 -18.05
C LEU A 125 -25.27 -0.28 -18.72
N LYS A 126 -26.42 0.36 -18.51
CA LYS A 126 -26.68 1.74 -18.94
C LYS A 126 -26.50 2.70 -17.77
N GLY A 127 -26.07 3.93 -18.04
CA GLY A 127 -25.84 4.96 -17.03
C GLY A 127 -24.39 5.01 -16.57
N TYR A 128 -24.18 5.38 -15.31
CA TYR A 128 -22.87 5.63 -14.71
C TYR A 128 -22.63 4.64 -13.57
N ARG A 129 -21.55 3.85 -13.65
CA ARG A 129 -21.20 2.84 -12.64
C ARG A 129 -20.03 3.34 -11.79
N PHE A 130 -20.28 3.52 -10.50
CA PHE A 130 -19.28 3.87 -9.49
C PHE A 130 -18.87 2.66 -8.67
N THR A 131 -17.59 2.59 -8.31
CA THR A 131 -16.98 1.53 -7.48
C THR A 131 -16.22 2.15 -6.31
N LEU A 132 -15.69 1.30 -5.40
CA LEU A 132 -14.85 1.74 -4.30
C LEU A 132 -13.35 1.85 -4.67
N GLU A 133 -13.01 1.66 -5.95
CA GLU A 133 -11.64 1.88 -6.42
C GLU A 133 -11.31 3.38 -6.39
N ILE A 134 -10.10 3.74 -5.97
CA ILE A 134 -9.70 5.14 -5.75
C ILE A 134 -10.05 6.07 -6.93
N PRO A 135 -9.81 5.71 -8.21
CA PRO A 135 -10.17 6.57 -9.33
C PRO A 135 -11.67 6.82 -9.52
N SER A 136 -12.53 5.95 -8.98
CA SER A 136 -13.98 6.13 -8.96
C SER A 136 -14.48 6.78 -7.67
N TYR A 137 -13.89 6.42 -6.53
CA TYR A 137 -14.30 6.90 -5.21
C TYR A 137 -13.92 8.36 -4.97
N LEU A 138 -12.65 8.73 -5.26
CA LEU A 138 -12.12 10.04 -4.92
C LEU A 138 -12.86 11.18 -5.63
N PRO A 139 -13.16 11.14 -6.95
CA PRO A 139 -13.90 12.21 -7.60
C PRO A 139 -15.29 12.45 -7.00
N VAL A 140 -15.98 11.40 -6.54
CA VAL A 140 -17.27 11.54 -5.87
C VAL A 140 -17.13 12.25 -4.53
N MET A 141 -16.13 11.86 -3.73
CA MET A 141 -15.90 12.49 -2.43
C MET A 141 -15.42 13.95 -2.54
N THR A 142 -14.74 14.30 -3.62
CA THR A 142 -14.16 15.63 -3.83
C THR A 142 -15.11 16.59 -4.52
N TYR A 143 -15.90 16.14 -5.51
CA TYR A 143 -16.61 17.06 -6.41
C TYR A 143 -18.12 16.89 -6.47
N CYS A 144 -18.66 15.71 -6.13
CA CYS A 144 -20.10 15.47 -6.30
C CYS A 144 -20.92 16.27 -5.29
N GLU A 145 -21.87 17.07 -5.76
CA GLU A 145 -22.71 17.92 -4.90
C GLU A 145 -23.77 17.12 -4.15
N ASN A 146 -24.12 15.92 -4.64
CA ASN A 146 -25.06 15.02 -3.99
C ASN A 146 -24.48 14.43 -2.68
N ARG A 147 -24.83 15.07 -1.56
CA ARG A 147 -24.38 14.66 -0.22
C ARG A 147 -24.77 13.22 0.14
N ALA A 148 -25.94 12.76 -0.28
CA ALA A 148 -26.39 11.40 0.02
C ALA A 148 -25.52 10.35 -0.67
N LEU A 149 -25.11 10.62 -1.93
CA LEU A 149 -24.16 9.76 -2.64
C LEU A 149 -22.79 9.75 -1.97
N ARG A 150 -22.28 10.91 -1.54
CA ARG A 150 -21.01 10.99 -0.78
C ARG A 150 -21.09 10.20 0.52
N GLU A 151 -22.19 10.31 1.26
CA GLU A 151 -22.41 9.55 2.49
C GLU A 151 -22.44 8.03 2.23
N GLU A 152 -23.20 7.59 1.23
CA GLU A 152 -23.31 6.18 0.86
C GLU A 152 -21.94 5.59 0.48
N MET A 153 -21.20 6.27 -0.38
CA MET A 153 -19.86 5.84 -0.80
C MET A 153 -18.85 5.87 0.34
N TYR A 154 -18.85 6.91 1.17
CA TYR A 154 -17.97 6.99 2.34
C TYR A 154 -18.21 5.82 3.29
N ARG A 155 -19.48 5.53 3.63
CA ARG A 155 -19.83 4.43 4.51
C ARG A 155 -19.39 3.10 3.91
N ALA A 156 -19.66 2.88 2.63
CA ALA A 156 -19.23 1.67 1.92
C ALA A 156 -17.69 1.52 1.92
N TYR A 157 -16.94 2.60 1.70
CA TYR A 157 -15.48 2.60 1.68
C TYR A 157 -14.85 2.37 3.06
N ALA A 158 -15.37 3.04 4.09
CA ALA A 158 -14.88 2.98 5.47
C ALA A 158 -15.17 1.65 6.16
N THR A 159 -16.18 0.90 5.68
CA THR A 159 -16.61 -0.39 6.24
C THR A 159 -16.22 -1.58 5.36
N ARG A 160 -15.27 -1.41 4.44
CA ARG A 160 -14.79 -2.53 3.61
C ARG A 160 -14.18 -3.63 4.48
N ALA A 161 -14.54 -4.86 4.16
CA ALA A 161 -14.03 -6.07 4.81
C ALA A 161 -14.22 -6.06 6.34
N SER A 162 -15.36 -5.55 6.81
CA SER A 162 -15.75 -5.56 8.22
C SER A 162 -17.11 -6.22 8.45
N GLU A 163 -17.48 -6.31 9.72
CA GLU A 163 -18.81 -6.71 10.19
C GLU A 163 -19.91 -5.66 9.93
N GLN A 164 -19.57 -4.54 9.29
CA GLN A 164 -20.48 -3.42 9.02
C GLN A 164 -20.56 -3.12 7.52
N GLY A 165 -21.52 -2.26 7.14
CA GLY A 165 -21.65 -1.77 5.78
C GLY A 165 -22.47 -2.66 4.83
N PRO A 166 -22.45 -2.35 3.53
CA PRO A 166 -23.31 -2.99 2.53
C PRO A 166 -22.99 -4.48 2.34
N ASN A 167 -21.79 -4.92 2.69
CA ASN A 167 -21.31 -6.31 2.57
C ASN A 167 -20.94 -6.93 3.93
N ALA A 168 -21.58 -6.45 5.01
CA ALA A 168 -21.32 -6.86 6.39
C ALA A 168 -21.20 -8.39 6.54
N GLY A 169 -20.10 -8.85 7.14
CA GLY A 169 -19.88 -10.26 7.47
C GLY A 169 -19.47 -11.17 6.30
N LYS A 170 -19.50 -10.70 5.04
CA LYS A 170 -19.12 -11.53 3.87
C LYS A 170 -17.61 -11.71 3.72
N TRP A 171 -16.86 -10.63 3.94
CA TRP A 171 -15.39 -10.58 3.84
C TRP A 171 -14.78 -9.97 5.11
N ASP A 172 -15.39 -10.23 6.26
CA ASP A 172 -14.99 -9.66 7.55
C ASP A 172 -13.57 -10.08 7.96
N ASN A 173 -12.72 -9.10 8.21
CA ASN A 173 -11.35 -9.27 8.66
C ASN A 173 -11.16 -9.17 10.17
N SER A 174 -12.19 -8.88 10.97
CA SER A 174 -12.07 -8.70 12.42
C SER A 174 -11.43 -9.92 13.10
N LYS A 175 -11.93 -11.14 12.82
CA LYS A 175 -11.34 -12.38 13.35
C LYS A 175 -9.97 -12.71 12.76
N VAL A 176 -9.73 -12.34 11.51
CA VAL A 176 -8.43 -12.54 10.84
C VAL A 176 -7.37 -11.68 11.52
N MET A 177 -7.69 -10.42 11.83
CA MET A 177 -6.79 -9.51 12.54
C MET A 177 -6.51 -9.99 13.98
N GLU A 178 -7.53 -10.44 14.71
CA GLU A 178 -7.38 -10.98 16.06
C GLU A 178 -6.42 -12.19 16.08
N GLU A 179 -6.57 -13.11 15.12
CA GLU A 179 -5.68 -14.27 14.99
C GLU A 179 -4.25 -13.84 14.62
N ILE A 180 -4.08 -12.88 13.70
CA ILE A 180 -2.77 -12.31 13.34
C ILE A 180 -2.09 -11.72 14.57
N LEU A 181 -2.79 -10.92 15.37
CA LEU A 181 -2.24 -10.29 16.57
C LEU A 181 -1.84 -11.33 17.62
N THR A 182 -2.69 -12.32 17.86
CA THR A 182 -2.42 -13.43 18.78
C THR A 182 -1.16 -14.18 18.39
N LEU A 183 -1.06 -14.58 17.12
CA LEU A 183 0.08 -15.30 16.58
C LEU A 183 1.36 -14.45 16.59
N ARG A 184 1.27 -13.15 16.35
CA ARG A 184 2.42 -12.22 16.43
C ARG A 184 2.96 -12.10 17.86
N VAL A 185 2.09 -12.04 18.86
CA VAL A 185 2.49 -12.03 20.28
C VAL A 185 3.15 -13.36 20.65
N GLU A 186 2.57 -14.48 20.23
CA GLU A 186 3.14 -15.80 20.47
C GLU A 186 4.53 -15.94 19.81
N LEU A 187 4.67 -15.51 18.55
CA LEU A 187 5.93 -15.54 17.81
C LEU A 187 7.03 -14.72 18.50
N ALA A 188 6.70 -13.52 18.98
CA ALA A 188 7.65 -12.67 19.70
C ALA A 188 8.15 -13.34 20.97
N LYS A 189 7.25 -13.87 21.80
CA LYS A 189 7.60 -14.59 23.03
C LYS A 189 8.41 -15.85 22.76
N LEU A 190 8.12 -16.55 21.66
CA LEU A 190 8.82 -17.76 21.28
C LEU A 190 10.29 -17.48 20.92
N LEU A 191 10.56 -16.30 20.37
CA LEU A 191 11.91 -15.77 20.09
C LEU A 191 12.48 -14.92 21.24
N ASP A 192 11.91 -15.01 22.44
CA ASP A 192 12.36 -14.30 23.65
C ASP A 192 12.29 -12.76 23.59
N PHE A 193 11.39 -12.21 22.76
CA PHE A 193 11.02 -10.78 22.76
C PHE A 193 9.76 -10.52 23.62
N ASN A 194 9.63 -9.33 24.21
CA ASN A 194 8.46 -8.97 25.01
C ASN A 194 7.25 -8.63 24.13
N THR A 195 7.50 -7.99 22.98
CA THR A 195 6.47 -7.55 22.04
C THR A 195 6.85 -7.84 20.60
N TYR A 196 5.84 -7.96 19.73
CA TYR A 196 6.09 -8.07 18.29
C TYR A 196 6.75 -6.82 17.70
N THR A 197 6.57 -5.65 18.33
CA THR A 197 7.24 -4.42 17.92
C THR A 197 8.75 -4.55 18.10
N GLU A 198 9.23 -5.06 19.24
CA GLU A 198 10.67 -5.31 19.45
C GLU A 198 11.23 -6.28 18.40
N LEU A 199 10.52 -7.40 18.14
CA LEU A 199 10.89 -8.35 17.10
C LEU A 199 10.97 -7.67 15.71
N SER A 200 10.00 -6.82 15.38
CA SER A 200 9.93 -6.08 14.12
C SER A 200 11.06 -5.05 14.00
N LEU A 201 11.50 -4.45 15.12
CA LEU A 201 12.55 -3.45 15.17
C LEU A 201 13.96 -4.05 15.06
N ALA A 202 14.15 -5.32 15.38
CA ALA A 202 15.45 -6.00 15.27
C ALA A 202 16.10 -5.90 13.87
N THR A 203 15.30 -5.67 12.82
CA THR A 203 15.78 -5.48 11.44
C THR A 203 15.76 -4.02 10.95
N LYS A 204 15.30 -3.07 11.78
CA LYS A 204 15.10 -1.66 11.42
C LYS A 204 16.16 -0.76 12.08
N MET A 205 16.15 0.52 11.71
CA MET A 205 17.06 1.53 12.28
C MET A 205 16.66 2.02 13.67
N ALA A 206 15.37 1.99 14.00
CA ALA A 206 14.90 2.42 15.32
C ALA A 206 15.27 1.36 16.37
N GLU A 207 15.86 1.80 17.48
CA GLU A 207 16.52 0.92 18.44
C GLU A 207 15.52 0.28 19.41
N ASN A 208 14.42 0.97 19.71
CA ASN A 208 13.40 0.47 20.64
C ASN A 208 12.01 1.08 20.35
N PRO A 209 10.93 0.47 20.86
CA PRO A 209 9.56 0.96 20.65
C PRO A 209 9.30 2.38 21.16
N GLN A 210 9.93 2.80 22.26
CA GLN A 210 9.72 4.13 22.84
C GLN A 210 10.21 5.23 21.90
N GLN A 211 11.36 5.04 21.25
CA GLN A 211 11.87 5.99 20.26
C GLN A 211 10.88 6.22 19.09
N VAL A 212 10.16 5.17 18.68
CA VAL A 212 9.13 5.27 17.63
C VAL A 212 7.93 6.06 18.14
N LEU A 213 7.45 5.77 19.36
CA LEU A 213 6.32 6.48 19.96
C LEU A 213 6.65 7.96 20.18
N ASP A 214 7.80 8.27 20.79
CA ASP A 214 8.25 9.65 21.02
C ASP A 214 8.34 10.45 19.71
N PHE A 215 8.79 9.82 18.63
CA PHE A 215 8.83 10.46 17.31
C PHE A 215 7.42 10.78 16.79
N LEU A 216 6.49 9.83 16.88
CA LEU A 216 5.10 10.00 16.43
C LEU A 216 4.35 11.03 17.28
N ASP A 217 4.53 11.00 18.60
CA ASP A 217 3.89 11.92 19.53
C ASP A 217 4.38 13.35 19.30
N ARG A 218 5.70 13.56 19.13
CA ARG A 218 6.24 14.88 18.78
C ARG A 218 5.74 15.40 17.44
N LEU A 219 5.51 14.52 16.47
CA LEU A 219 4.90 14.90 15.20
C LEU A 219 3.44 15.30 15.39
N ALA A 220 2.67 14.52 16.16
CA ALA A 220 1.27 14.79 16.46
C ALA A 220 1.10 16.10 17.24
N GLU A 221 1.93 16.35 18.25
CA GLU A 221 1.93 17.60 19.04
C GLU A 221 2.13 18.84 18.15
N ARG A 222 2.96 18.74 17.11
CA ARG A 222 3.24 19.84 16.19
C ARG A 222 2.18 19.99 15.09
N ALA A 223 1.61 18.89 14.62
CA ALA A 223 0.64 18.88 13.53
C ALA A 223 -0.79 19.20 14.01
N LYS A 224 -1.17 18.77 15.22
CA LYS A 224 -2.53 18.89 15.74
C LYS A 224 -3.05 20.33 15.80
N PRO A 225 -2.30 21.34 16.32
CA PRO A 225 -2.80 22.72 16.38
C PRO A 225 -3.12 23.29 14.99
N GLN A 226 -2.30 22.95 13.99
CA GLN A 226 -2.54 23.37 12.60
C GLN A 226 -3.78 22.67 12.02
N GLY A 227 -3.95 21.36 12.26
CA GLY A 227 -5.14 20.63 11.81
C GLY A 227 -6.43 21.11 12.47
N GLU A 228 -6.40 21.50 13.75
CA GLU A 228 -7.54 22.11 14.45
C GLU A 228 -7.89 23.48 13.84
N LYS A 229 -6.88 24.29 13.50
CA LYS A 229 -7.07 25.58 12.83
C LYS A 229 -7.69 25.40 11.43
N GLU A 230 -7.15 24.50 10.62
CA GLU A 230 -7.67 24.22 9.27
C GLU A 230 -9.11 23.69 9.31
N LEU A 231 -9.44 22.82 10.27
CA LEU A 231 -10.81 22.35 10.46
C LEU A 231 -11.76 23.48 10.88
N GLN A 232 -11.31 24.41 11.71
CA GLN A 232 -12.12 25.56 12.10
C GLN A 232 -12.32 26.52 10.91
N GLU A 233 -11.28 26.82 10.16
CA GLU A 233 -11.37 27.63 8.93
C GLU A 233 -12.33 27.03 7.92
N LEU A 234 -12.32 25.69 7.78
CA LEU A 234 -13.26 24.98 6.93
C LEU A 234 -14.71 25.11 7.43
N LYS A 235 -14.95 24.96 8.73
CA LYS A 235 -16.29 25.16 9.32
C LYS A 235 -16.79 26.58 9.10
N ASP A 236 -15.97 27.58 9.35
CA ASP A 236 -16.31 28.99 9.17
C ASP A 236 -16.65 29.31 7.70
N TYR A 237 -15.88 28.73 6.76
CA TYR A 237 -16.15 28.82 5.33
C TYR A 237 -17.49 28.18 4.95
N CYS A 238 -17.76 26.97 5.45
CA CYS A 238 -19.00 26.24 5.20
C CYS A 238 -20.24 26.95 5.74
N GLU A 239 -20.15 27.51 6.96
CA GLU A 239 -21.25 28.26 7.57
C GLU A 239 -21.52 29.54 6.77
N LYS A 240 -20.47 30.28 6.41
CA LYS A 240 -20.61 31.56 5.70
C LYS A 240 -21.12 31.43 4.27
N GLU A 241 -20.59 30.48 3.50
CA GLU A 241 -20.87 30.39 2.06
C GLU A 241 -22.02 29.41 1.73
N PHE A 242 -22.26 28.40 2.58
CA PHE A 242 -23.26 27.34 2.35
C PHE A 242 -24.29 27.19 3.47
N GLY A 243 -24.17 27.91 4.58
CA GLY A 243 -25.06 27.77 5.74
C GLY A 243 -24.93 26.42 6.45
N VAL A 244 -23.83 25.71 6.27
CA VAL A 244 -23.61 24.37 6.85
C VAL A 244 -22.84 24.48 8.16
N THR A 245 -23.51 24.18 9.26
CA THR A 245 -22.96 24.30 10.62
C THR A 245 -22.36 22.99 11.15
N GLU A 246 -22.74 21.84 10.58
CA GLU A 246 -22.24 20.52 10.96
C GLU A 246 -21.61 19.80 9.77
N LEU A 247 -20.32 19.47 9.89
CA LEU A 247 -19.58 18.71 8.91
C LEU A 247 -19.46 17.24 9.33
N ALA A 248 -19.95 16.35 8.47
CA ALA A 248 -19.70 14.93 8.61
C ALA A 248 -18.40 14.54 7.87
N PRO A 249 -17.82 13.35 8.14
CA PRO A 249 -16.60 12.90 7.46
C PRO A 249 -16.67 12.89 5.92
N TRP A 250 -17.85 12.62 5.35
CA TRP A 250 -18.10 12.63 3.90
C TRP A 250 -18.27 14.04 3.30
N ASP A 251 -18.27 15.07 4.14
CA ASP A 251 -18.34 16.47 3.72
C ASP A 251 -16.95 17.13 3.64
N ILE A 252 -15.96 16.61 4.38
CA ILE A 252 -14.62 17.22 4.52
C ILE A 252 -13.95 17.39 3.15
N GLY A 253 -13.79 16.30 2.38
CA GLY A 253 -13.11 16.37 1.08
C GLY A 253 -13.77 17.33 0.09
N PHE A 254 -15.11 17.32 0.05
CA PHE A 254 -15.90 18.18 -0.84
C PHE A 254 -15.72 19.67 -0.50
N TYR A 255 -15.90 20.04 0.78
CA TYR A 255 -15.80 21.45 1.16
C TYR A 255 -14.35 21.93 1.20
N SER A 256 -13.37 21.07 1.51
CA SER A 256 -11.96 21.43 1.39
C SER A 256 -11.58 21.81 -0.04
N GLU A 257 -12.12 21.10 -1.04
CA GLU A 257 -11.89 21.46 -2.44
C GLU A 257 -12.59 22.78 -2.82
N LYS A 258 -13.86 22.98 -2.41
CA LYS A 258 -14.56 24.25 -2.63
C LYS A 258 -13.82 25.43 -1.97
N GLN A 259 -13.31 25.25 -0.75
CA GLN A 259 -12.53 26.25 -0.03
C GLN A 259 -11.19 26.55 -0.74
N LYS A 260 -10.48 25.51 -1.19
CA LYS A 260 -9.23 25.65 -1.95
C LYS A 260 -9.45 26.43 -3.25
N GLN A 261 -10.51 26.13 -3.98
CA GLN A 261 -10.89 26.87 -5.20
C GLN A 261 -11.22 28.34 -4.87
N HIS A 262 -11.94 28.60 -3.77
CA HIS A 262 -12.26 29.95 -3.34
C HIS A 262 -11.02 30.77 -2.95
N LEU A 263 -10.07 30.17 -2.22
CA LEU A 263 -8.89 30.87 -1.71
C LEU A 263 -7.79 31.07 -2.76
N TYR A 264 -7.57 30.07 -3.61
CA TYR A 264 -6.40 30.04 -4.49
C TYR A 264 -6.75 30.18 -5.98
N ALA A 265 -8.03 30.10 -6.36
CA ALA A 265 -8.48 30.04 -7.74
C ALA A 265 -7.76 28.93 -8.55
N ILE A 266 -7.32 27.87 -7.87
CA ILE A 266 -6.70 26.69 -8.49
C ILE A 266 -7.74 25.57 -8.49
N ASN A 267 -8.00 25.04 -9.68
CA ASN A 267 -8.83 23.86 -9.88
C ASN A 267 -7.95 22.72 -10.41
N ASP A 268 -7.93 21.58 -9.70
CA ASP A 268 -7.10 20.44 -10.09
C ASP A 268 -7.49 19.87 -11.47
N GLU A 269 -8.76 20.00 -11.88
CA GLU A 269 -9.19 19.61 -13.23
C GLU A 269 -8.68 20.56 -14.32
N GLU A 270 -8.49 21.85 -14.02
CA GLU A 270 -7.84 22.78 -14.96
C GLU A 270 -6.35 22.46 -15.13
N LEU A 271 -5.73 21.86 -14.12
CA LEU A 271 -4.34 21.41 -14.17
C LEU A 271 -4.17 20.08 -14.93
N ARG A 272 -5.21 19.25 -15.00
CA ARG A 272 -5.14 17.90 -15.61
C ARG A 272 -4.58 17.89 -17.05
N PRO A 273 -4.96 18.80 -17.97
CA PRO A 273 -4.38 18.86 -19.32
C PRO A 273 -2.87 19.16 -19.35
N TYR A 274 -2.31 19.71 -18.27
CA TYR A 274 -0.87 20.02 -18.16
C TYR A 274 -0.03 18.82 -17.71
N PHE A 275 -0.66 17.76 -17.18
CA PHE A 275 0.00 16.55 -16.71
C PHE A 275 -0.36 15.29 -17.54
N PRO A 276 -0.26 15.31 -18.89
CA PRO A 276 -0.47 14.10 -19.67
C PRO A 276 0.67 13.11 -19.37
N GLU A 277 0.31 11.84 -19.19
CA GLU A 277 1.21 10.76 -18.79
C GLU A 277 2.55 10.77 -19.53
N ASN A 278 2.51 10.82 -20.87
CA ASN A 278 3.72 10.81 -21.69
C ASN A 278 4.66 11.98 -21.39
N ARG A 279 4.14 13.17 -21.05
CA ARG A 279 4.98 14.32 -20.66
C ARG A 279 5.55 14.14 -19.26
N VAL A 280 4.77 13.62 -18.32
CA VAL A 280 5.22 13.36 -16.95
C VAL A 280 6.34 12.31 -16.93
N ILE A 281 6.15 11.20 -17.65
CA ILE A 281 7.16 10.13 -17.79
C ILE A 281 8.43 10.68 -18.46
N SER A 282 8.28 11.45 -19.55
CA SER A 282 9.44 12.04 -20.23
C SER A 282 10.19 13.02 -19.32
N GLY A 283 9.48 13.83 -18.54
CA GLY A 283 10.06 14.74 -17.56
C GLY A 283 10.80 14.00 -16.44
N LEU A 284 10.23 12.90 -15.94
CA LEU A 284 10.89 12.02 -14.96
C LEU A 284 12.20 11.43 -15.52
N PHE A 285 12.20 10.95 -16.75
CA PHE A 285 13.40 10.39 -17.38
C PHE A 285 14.47 11.44 -17.64
N GLU A 286 14.08 12.66 -18.01
CA GLU A 286 15.01 13.78 -18.14
C GLU A 286 15.64 14.16 -16.80
N LEU A 287 14.86 14.12 -15.70
CA LEU A 287 15.39 14.34 -14.36
C LEU A 287 16.41 13.26 -13.97
N ILE A 288 16.09 11.98 -14.21
CA ILE A 288 16.99 10.84 -13.95
C ILE A 288 18.29 11.01 -14.74
N LYS A 289 18.19 11.43 -16.01
CA LYS A 289 19.35 11.71 -16.84
C LYS A 289 20.20 12.83 -16.27
N ARG A 290 19.62 13.92 -15.79
CA ARG A 290 20.38 15.07 -15.25
C ARG A 290 21.07 14.77 -13.93
N ILE A 291 20.42 13.99 -13.06
CA ILE A 291 20.94 13.70 -11.72
C ILE A 291 21.92 12.53 -11.74
N PHE A 292 21.62 11.48 -12.51
CA PHE A 292 22.34 10.22 -12.45
C PHE A 292 23.07 9.86 -13.75
N ASN A 293 22.98 10.68 -14.81
CA ASN A 293 23.49 10.36 -16.16
C ASN A 293 22.95 9.03 -16.72
N ILE A 294 21.74 8.64 -16.31
CA ILE A 294 21.06 7.42 -16.78
C ILE A 294 19.93 7.77 -17.75
N ARG A 295 19.89 7.09 -18.88
CA ARG A 295 18.81 7.19 -19.88
C ARG A 295 17.87 6.01 -19.76
N ALA A 296 16.57 6.29 -19.65
CA ALA A 296 15.53 5.28 -19.78
C ALA A 296 15.14 5.13 -21.26
N VAL A 297 15.24 3.92 -21.80
CA VAL A 297 14.92 3.60 -23.20
C VAL A 297 13.87 2.51 -23.24
N GLU A 298 12.73 2.78 -23.90
CA GLU A 298 11.67 1.79 -24.03
C GLU A 298 12.09 0.63 -24.95
N ARG A 299 12.00 -0.60 -24.45
CA ARG A 299 12.27 -1.81 -25.23
C ARG A 299 10.96 -2.56 -25.48
N LYS A 300 10.62 -2.72 -26.75
CA LYS A 300 9.44 -3.45 -27.22
C LYS A 300 9.75 -4.94 -27.42
N GLY A 301 8.71 -5.77 -27.45
CA GLY A 301 8.83 -7.21 -27.68
C GLY A 301 9.26 -8.02 -26.46
N VAL A 302 9.25 -7.41 -25.28
CA VAL A 302 9.40 -8.10 -23.99
C VAL A 302 8.04 -8.69 -23.60
N ASP A 303 8.05 -9.90 -23.03
CA ASP A 303 6.83 -10.54 -22.55
C ASP A 303 6.23 -9.73 -21.37
N THR A 304 4.93 -9.50 -21.40
CA THR A 304 4.22 -8.65 -20.44
C THR A 304 2.91 -9.30 -20.01
N TRP A 305 2.54 -9.15 -18.74
CA TRP A 305 1.27 -9.69 -18.22
C TRP A 305 0.03 -8.88 -18.65
N HIS A 306 0.20 -7.69 -19.22
CA HIS A 306 -0.90 -6.87 -19.71
C HIS A 306 -0.44 -5.94 -20.84
N LYS A 307 -1.33 -5.66 -21.79
CA LYS A 307 -1.05 -4.85 -23.00
C LYS A 307 -0.59 -3.41 -22.72
N ASP A 308 -0.96 -2.87 -21.56
CA ASP A 308 -0.63 -1.50 -21.17
C ASP A 308 0.68 -1.41 -20.38
N VAL A 309 1.36 -2.55 -20.16
CA VAL A 309 2.66 -2.59 -19.47
C VAL A 309 3.74 -2.21 -20.46
N ARG A 310 4.58 -1.25 -20.06
CA ARG A 310 5.75 -0.81 -20.83
C ARG A 310 7.01 -1.29 -20.15
N PHE A 311 8.07 -1.56 -20.93
CA PHE A 311 9.34 -2.03 -20.40
C PHE A 311 10.47 -1.09 -20.83
N PHE A 312 11.33 -0.72 -19.88
CA PHE A 312 12.39 0.26 -20.09
C PHE A 312 13.74 -0.27 -19.61
N ASP A 313 14.78 0.00 -20.39
CA ASP A 313 16.17 -0.19 -20.01
C ASP A 313 16.77 1.10 -19.45
N LEU A 314 17.60 0.96 -18.43
CA LEU A 314 18.40 2.03 -17.84
C LEU A 314 19.83 1.90 -18.36
N ILE A 315 20.23 2.83 -19.21
CA ILE A 315 21.54 2.85 -19.87
C ILE A 315 22.35 4.02 -19.33
N ASP A 316 23.59 3.79 -18.91
CA ASP A 316 24.45 4.85 -18.41
C ASP A 316 25.12 5.68 -19.53
N GLU A 317 26.04 6.56 -19.12
CA GLU A 317 26.84 7.41 -20.00
C GLU A 317 27.85 6.65 -20.86
N ASN A 318 28.20 5.41 -20.50
CA ASN A 318 29.12 4.55 -21.24
C ASN A 318 28.38 3.54 -22.15
N ASP A 319 27.10 3.79 -22.41
CA ASP A 319 26.20 2.91 -23.15
C ASP A 319 26.06 1.50 -22.53
N GLN A 320 26.28 1.37 -21.22
CA GLN A 320 26.12 0.10 -20.50
C GLN A 320 24.73 -0.01 -19.87
N LEU A 321 24.10 -1.16 -20.06
CA LEU A 321 22.86 -1.52 -19.38
C LEU A 321 23.13 -1.69 -17.87
N ARG A 322 22.45 -0.88 -17.05
CA ARG A 322 22.53 -0.94 -15.58
C ARG A 322 21.36 -1.66 -14.93
N GLY A 323 20.23 -1.73 -15.63
CA GLY A 323 19.04 -2.44 -15.18
C GLY A 323 17.87 -2.19 -16.13
N SER A 324 16.73 -2.79 -15.82
CA SER A 324 15.50 -2.59 -16.57
C SER A 324 14.30 -2.65 -15.63
N PHE A 325 13.18 -2.05 -16.00
CA PHE A 325 11.96 -2.06 -15.19
C PHE A 325 10.69 -2.12 -16.05
N TYR A 326 9.62 -2.64 -15.45
CA TYR A 326 8.27 -2.61 -16.01
C TYR A 326 7.49 -1.43 -15.43
N LEU A 327 6.69 -0.77 -16.27
CA LEU A 327 5.83 0.34 -15.91
C LEU A 327 4.38 -0.05 -16.19
N ASP A 328 3.58 -0.20 -15.14
CA ASP A 328 2.17 -0.60 -15.19
C ASP A 328 1.31 0.43 -14.43
N LEU A 329 0.84 1.47 -15.13
CA LEU A 329 0.25 2.66 -14.51
C LEU A 329 -1.25 2.60 -14.24
N TYR A 330 -2.02 1.91 -15.08
CA TYR A 330 -3.48 1.99 -15.00
C TYR A 330 -4.06 1.08 -13.91
N ALA A 331 -5.12 1.56 -13.25
CA ALA A 331 -5.95 0.75 -12.39
C ALA A 331 -6.81 -0.22 -13.23
N ARG A 332 -7.05 -1.41 -12.72
CA ARG A 332 -7.91 -2.42 -13.35
C ARG A 332 -8.44 -3.38 -12.31
N GLU A 333 -9.59 -3.97 -12.60
CA GLU A 333 -10.14 -5.07 -11.80
C GLU A 333 -9.07 -6.17 -11.62
N HIS A 334 -8.97 -6.70 -10.41
CA HIS A 334 -7.99 -7.69 -9.97
C HIS A 334 -6.51 -7.26 -9.90
N LYS A 335 -6.18 -5.97 -10.09
CA LYS A 335 -4.84 -5.43 -9.77
C LYS A 335 -4.84 -4.81 -8.37
N THR A 336 -3.97 -5.29 -7.48
CA THR A 336 -3.73 -4.64 -6.20
C THR A 336 -2.81 -3.42 -6.38
N TRP A 337 -3.05 -2.33 -5.63
CA TRP A 337 -2.27 -1.09 -5.67
C TRP A 337 -0.85 -1.20 -5.09
N ARG A 338 -0.32 -2.40 -4.85
CA ARG A 338 1.03 -2.55 -4.33
C ARG A 338 2.02 -2.57 -5.49
N CYS A 339 2.92 -1.58 -5.51
CA CYS A 339 4.29 -1.86 -5.93
C CYS A 339 4.77 -3.02 -5.05
N VAL A 340 4.97 -4.18 -5.64
CA VAL A 340 5.63 -5.27 -4.95
C VAL A 340 7.10 -4.88 -4.94
N ASP A 341 7.52 -4.16 -3.90
CA ASP A 341 8.94 -4.07 -3.59
C ASP A 341 9.40 -5.51 -3.31
N GLY A 342 10.24 -6.01 -4.22
CA GLY A 342 10.77 -7.37 -4.20
C GLY A 342 11.84 -7.58 -3.15
#